data_AF-A0A1V5G9Y5-F1
#
_entry.id   AF-A0A1V5G9Y5-F1
#
_cell.length_a   1.000
_cell.length_b   1.000
_cell.length_c   1.000
_cell.angle_alpha   90.00
_cell.angle_beta   90.00
_cell.angle_gamma   90.00
#
_symmetry.space_group_name_H-M   'P 1'
#
loop_
_entity.id
_entity.type
_entity.pdbx_description
1 polymer ?
#
loop_
_entity_poly.entity_id
_entity_poly.type
_entity_poly.pdbx_seq_one_letter_code
_entity_poly.pdbx_strand_id
1 'polypeptide(L)'
;MIHFILIIIGTVVVFYISNRSFTNKSDFDNENDNNLSSKQWWEKRRTRFNVGLIVAGFFSFVLYVILGATLIMPYDEEFEITLFTTVFQGFGYLFMMLIANMFYNLGYYVDKNYNKTNSITFRKRLFNCGFWFSFALPFIIPFLIVLQYLVEFSGNK
;
A
#
# COMPACT_ATOMS: atom_id res chain seq x y z
N MET A 1 21.27 -15.27 0.20
CA MET A 1 20.08 -16.05 -0.24
C MET A 1 19.08 -16.26 0.89
N ILE A 2 19.49 -16.78 2.05
CA ILE A 2 18.60 -17.00 3.22
C ILE A 2 17.98 -15.69 3.75
N HIS A 3 18.78 -14.63 3.92
CA HIS A 3 18.26 -13.31 4.34
C HIS A 3 17.23 -12.73 3.36
N PHE A 4 17.40 -12.97 2.07
CA PHE A 4 16.50 -12.50 1.01
C PHE A 4 15.14 -13.20 1.07
N ILE A 5 15.15 -14.52 1.29
CA ILE A 5 13.94 -15.32 1.46
C ILE A 5 13.18 -14.90 2.74
N LEU A 6 13.89 -14.61 3.83
CA LEU A 6 13.27 -14.14 5.07
C LEU A 6 12.60 -12.77 4.94
N ILE A 7 13.20 -11.85 4.16
CA ILE A 7 12.60 -10.53 3.90
C ILE A 7 11.37 -10.65 3.00
N ILE A 8 11.41 -11.49 1.95
CA ILE A 8 10.24 -11.76 1.09
C ILE A 8 9.13 -12.46 1.89
N ILE A 9 9.47 -13.43 2.74
CA ILE A 9 8.49 -14.07 3.62
C ILE A 9 7.90 -13.02 4.57
N GLY A 10 8.72 -12.14 5.15
CA GLY A 10 8.26 -11.06 6.01
C GLY A 10 7.29 -10.11 5.33
N THR A 11 7.57 -9.69 4.09
CA THR A 11 6.69 -8.80 3.33
C THR A 11 5.42 -9.49 2.87
N VAL A 12 5.50 -10.76 2.44
CA VAL A 12 4.33 -11.58 2.09
C VAL A 12 3.46 -11.84 3.32
N VAL A 13 4.07 -12.06 4.50
CA VAL A 13 3.36 -12.25 5.77
C VAL A 13 2.72 -10.96 6.24
N VAL A 14 3.41 -9.81 6.16
CA VAL A 14 2.82 -8.49 6.46
C VAL A 14 1.68 -8.17 5.50
N PHE A 15 1.86 -8.47 4.21
CA PHE A 15 0.82 -8.34 3.19
C PHE A 15 -0.38 -9.26 3.49
N TYR A 16 -0.14 -10.51 3.89
CA TYR A 16 -1.16 -11.49 4.24
C TYR A 16 -1.92 -11.12 5.53
N ILE A 17 -1.21 -10.68 6.57
CA ILE A 17 -1.80 -10.22 7.84
C ILE A 17 -2.60 -8.93 7.61
N SER A 18 -2.06 -7.98 6.85
CA SER A 18 -2.78 -6.78 6.45
C SER A 18 -4.01 -7.14 5.63
N ASN A 19 -3.91 -8.09 4.71
CA ASN A 19 -5.04 -8.58 3.94
C ASN A 19 -6.13 -9.12 4.85
N ARG A 20 -5.80 -9.96 5.82
CA ARG A 20 -6.77 -10.49 6.78
C ARG A 20 -7.42 -9.40 7.64
N SER A 21 -6.65 -8.42 8.10
CA SER A 21 -7.15 -7.34 8.97
C SER A 21 -8.01 -6.31 8.21
N PHE A 22 -7.68 -6.02 6.95
CA PHE A 22 -8.38 -5.03 6.11
C PHE A 22 -9.48 -5.61 5.22
N THR A 23 -9.61 -6.94 5.11
CA THR A 23 -10.71 -7.60 4.38
C THR A 23 -11.69 -8.36 5.28
N ASN A 24 -11.56 -8.22 6.60
CA ASN A 24 -12.34 -9.02 7.53
C ASN A 24 -13.85 -8.83 7.27
N LYS A 25 -14.54 -9.96 7.10
CA LYS A 25 -15.92 -10.04 6.59
C LYS A 25 -16.92 -9.27 7.46
N SER A 26 -16.67 -9.19 8.78
CA SER A 26 -17.47 -8.45 9.75
C SER A 26 -17.60 -6.95 9.48
N ASP A 27 -16.61 -6.32 8.83
CA ASP A 27 -16.61 -4.88 8.56
C ASP A 27 -17.42 -4.48 7.32
N PHE A 28 -17.80 -5.48 6.53
CA PHE A 28 -18.50 -5.35 5.26
C PHE A 28 -19.91 -5.94 5.31
N ASP A 29 -20.21 -6.74 6.32
CA ASP A 29 -21.46 -7.46 6.51
C ASP A 29 -22.25 -6.90 7.71
N ASN A 30 -22.19 -5.57 7.91
CA ASN A 30 -23.19 -4.92 8.74
C ASN A 30 -24.49 -4.88 7.93
N GLU A 31 -25.57 -5.47 8.44
CA GLU A 31 -26.88 -5.51 7.79
C GLU A 31 -27.35 -4.10 7.36
N ASN A 32 -26.94 -3.09 8.12
CA ASN A 32 -27.16 -1.67 7.87
C ASN A 32 -26.51 -1.11 6.59
N ASP A 33 -25.47 -1.75 6.05
CA ASP A 33 -24.74 -1.24 4.89
C ASP A 33 -25.52 -1.37 3.56
N ASN A 34 -26.47 -2.29 3.49
CA ASN A 34 -27.35 -2.47 2.32
C ASN A 34 -28.28 -1.27 2.11
N ASN A 35 -28.61 -0.56 3.19
CA ASN A 35 -29.50 0.60 3.17
C ASN A 35 -28.75 1.93 2.98
N LEU A 36 -27.42 1.93 2.96
CA LEU A 36 -26.64 3.14 2.80
C LEU A 36 -26.64 3.61 1.34
N SER A 37 -26.77 4.93 1.16
CA SER A 37 -26.46 5.57 -0.11
C SER A 37 -24.96 5.41 -0.44
N SER A 38 -24.59 5.57 -1.71
CA SER A 38 -23.19 5.49 -2.15
C SER A 38 -22.30 6.42 -1.33
N LYS A 39 -22.73 7.67 -1.16
CA LYS A 39 -21.96 8.66 -0.39
C LYS A 39 -21.68 8.20 1.04
N GLN A 40 -22.71 7.78 1.77
CA GLN A 40 -22.57 7.33 3.16
C GLN A 40 -21.67 6.08 3.27
N TRP A 41 -21.80 5.15 2.32
CA TRP A 41 -21.00 3.93 2.31
C TRP A 41 -19.50 4.23 2.17
N TRP A 42 -19.14 5.13 1.25
CA TRP A 42 -17.75 5.55 1.03
C TRP A 42 -17.25 6.41 2.20
N GLU A 43 -18.02 7.36 2.71
CA GLU A 43 -17.60 8.18 3.88
C GLU A 43 -17.25 7.31 5.10
N LYS A 44 -18.07 6.30 5.41
CA LYS A 44 -17.83 5.36 6.52
C LYS A 44 -16.52 4.59 6.40
N ARG A 45 -15.97 4.44 5.19
CA ARG A 45 -14.79 3.61 4.90
C ARG A 45 -13.51 4.41 4.65
N ARG A 46 -13.60 5.74 4.62
CA ARG A 46 -12.46 6.63 4.40
C ARG A 46 -11.38 6.47 5.46
N THR A 47 -11.77 6.38 6.73
CA THR A 47 -10.80 6.21 7.84
C THR A 47 -10.03 4.90 7.69
N ARG A 48 -10.70 3.80 7.37
CA ARG A 48 -10.05 2.50 7.12
C ARG A 48 -9.06 2.57 5.97
N PHE A 49 -9.47 3.20 4.86
CA PHE A 49 -8.62 3.39 3.69
C PHE A 49 -7.33 4.14 4.09
N ASN A 50 -7.45 5.29 4.76
CA ASN A 50 -6.31 6.09 5.19
C ASN A 50 -5.41 5.38 6.21
N VAL A 51 -5.99 4.67 7.19
CA VAL A 51 -5.21 3.86 8.13
C VAL A 51 -4.40 2.78 7.40
N GLY A 52 -5.00 2.12 6.40
CA GLY A 52 -4.30 1.15 5.58
C GLY A 52 -3.12 1.76 4.81
N LEU A 53 -3.27 2.97 4.28
CA LEU A 53 -2.16 3.68 3.62
C LEU A 53 -1.04 4.06 4.57
N ILE A 54 -1.36 4.50 5.79
CA ILE A 54 -0.38 4.82 6.84
C ILE A 54 0.43 3.57 7.20
N VAL A 55 -0.27 2.45 7.42
CA VAL A 55 0.36 1.16 7.70
C VAL A 55 1.26 0.74 6.53
N ALA A 56 0.77 0.82 5.29
CA ALA A 56 1.56 0.50 4.09
C ALA A 56 2.83 1.37 3.98
N GLY A 57 2.70 2.68 4.21
CA GLY A 57 3.81 3.62 4.17
C GLY A 57 4.88 3.28 5.21
N PHE A 58 4.47 3.04 6.45
CA PHE A 58 5.38 2.66 7.52
C PHE A 58 6.14 1.37 7.20
N PHE A 59 5.43 0.31 6.81
CA PHE A 59 6.07 -0.96 6.47
C PHE A 59 6.96 -0.87 5.23
N SER A 60 6.55 -0.10 4.23
CA SER A 60 7.39 0.14 3.05
C SER A 60 8.69 0.86 3.43
N PHE A 61 8.63 1.87 4.29
CA PHE A 61 9.83 2.58 4.75
C PHE A 61 10.77 1.65 5.53
N VAL A 62 10.25 0.86 6.47
CA VAL A 62 11.05 -0.14 7.20
C VAL A 62 11.74 -1.10 6.23
N LEU A 63 11.00 -1.57 5.22
CA LEU A 63 11.52 -2.47 4.21
C LEU A 63 12.60 -1.80 3.35
N TYR A 64 12.39 -0.55 2.94
CA TYR A 64 13.38 0.26 2.22
C TYR A 64 14.70 0.34 3.01
N VAL A 65 14.65 0.67 4.31
CA VAL A 65 15.84 0.76 5.16
C VAL A 65 16.57 -0.58 5.23
N ILE A 66 15.85 -1.68 5.49
CA ILE A 66 16.43 -3.01 5.58
C ILE A 66 17.07 -3.43 4.26
N LEU A 67 16.37 -3.27 3.14
CA LEU A 67 16.87 -3.67 1.82
C LEU A 67 18.04 -2.79 1.38
N GLY A 68 17.98 -1.48 1.57
CA GLY A 68 19.08 -0.56 1.24
C GLY A 68 20.35 -0.92 2.01
N ALA A 69 20.24 -1.11 3.32
CA ALA A 69 21.37 -1.47 4.17
C ALA A 69 21.95 -2.85 3.86
N THR A 70 21.14 -3.81 3.42
CA THR A 70 21.60 -5.20 3.19
C THR A 70 22.01 -5.49 1.76
N LEU A 71 21.43 -4.80 0.77
CA LEU A 71 21.62 -5.10 -0.66
C LEU A 71 22.42 -4.03 -1.39
N ILE A 72 22.37 -2.77 -0.98
CA ILE A 72 23.01 -1.67 -1.71
C ILE A 72 24.26 -1.20 -0.98
N MET A 73 24.15 -0.86 0.31
CA MET A 73 25.26 -0.33 1.11
C MET A 73 26.55 -1.17 1.10
N PRO A 74 26.52 -2.53 1.00
CA PRO A 74 27.76 -3.32 0.89
C PRO A 74 28.53 -3.15 -0.43
N TYR A 75 27.89 -2.60 -1.47
CA TYR A 75 28.45 -2.47 -2.81
C TYR A 75 28.54 -1.01 -3.28
N ASP A 76 27.83 -0.10 -2.61
CA ASP A 76 27.78 1.33 -2.90
C ASP A 76 27.97 2.12 -1.59
N GLU A 77 29.16 2.67 -1.41
CA GLU A 77 29.53 3.49 -0.24
C GLU A 77 28.83 4.86 -0.23
N GLU A 78 28.27 5.31 -1.36
CA GLU A 78 27.51 6.56 -1.47
C GLU A 78 26.05 6.40 -1.02
N PHE A 79 25.59 5.16 -0.82
CA PHE A 79 24.22 4.90 -0.36
C PHE A 79 24.05 5.31 1.11
N GLU A 80 23.49 6.51 1.32
CA GLU A 80 23.23 7.05 2.65
C GLU A 80 21.73 7.25 2.94
N ILE A 81 21.29 6.72 4.08
CA ILE A 81 19.99 7.02 4.67
C ILE A 81 20.20 8.12 5.72
N THR A 82 20.14 9.38 5.27
CA THR A 82 20.30 10.56 6.12
C THR A 82 18.94 11.07 6.61
N LEU A 83 18.97 11.97 7.60
CA LEU A 83 17.77 12.70 8.01
C LEU A 83 17.16 13.49 6.83
N PHE A 84 17.99 14.06 5.96
CA PHE A 84 17.52 14.81 4.80
C PHE A 84 16.79 13.92 3.79
N THR A 85 17.37 12.77 3.42
CA THR A 85 16.72 11.84 2.48
C THR A 85 15.44 11.26 3.07
N THR A 86 15.42 10.99 4.38
CA THR A 86 14.23 10.54 5.10
C THR A 86 13.11 11.58 5.07
N VAL A 87 13.41 12.85 5.33
CA VAL A 87 12.42 13.94 5.27
C VAL A 87 11.88 14.12 3.86
N PHE A 88 12.75 14.08 2.84
CA PHE A 88 12.35 14.18 1.44
C PHE A 88 11.43 13.02 1.02
N GLN A 89 11.76 11.80 1.44
CA GLN A 89 10.89 10.63 1.24
C GLN A 89 9.55 10.78 1.98
N GLY A 90 9.54 11.40 3.15
CA GLY A 90 8.31 11.77 3.86
C GLY A 90 7.40 12.68 3.01
N PHE A 91 7.96 13.70 2.35
CA PHE A 91 7.20 14.54 1.42
C PHE A 91 6.70 13.75 0.20
N GLY A 92 7.54 12.89 -0.38
CA GLY A 92 7.14 11.98 -1.46
C GLY A 92 5.98 11.07 -1.06
N TYR A 93 6.01 10.54 0.16
CA TYR A 93 4.93 9.72 0.72
C TYR A 93 3.63 10.52 0.92
N LEU A 94 3.69 11.75 1.43
CA LEU A 94 2.52 12.62 1.55
C LEU A 94 1.90 12.93 0.18
N PHE A 95 2.73 13.15 -0.85
CA PHE A 95 2.27 13.32 -2.22
C PHE A 95 1.57 12.05 -2.75
N MET A 96 2.12 10.86 -2.47
CA MET A 96 1.49 9.59 -2.84
C MET A 96 0.16 9.37 -2.09
N MET A 97 0.07 9.78 -0.82
CA MET A 97 -1.20 9.77 -0.07
C MET A 97 -2.25 10.69 -0.69
N LEU A 98 -1.85 11.86 -1.20
CA LEU A 98 -2.76 12.74 -1.93
C LEU A 98 -3.32 12.04 -3.17
N ILE A 99 -2.45 11.42 -3.98
CA ILE A 99 -2.85 10.67 -5.18
C ILE A 99 -3.81 9.52 -4.80
N ALA A 100 -3.48 8.73 -3.77
CA ALA A 100 -4.33 7.65 -3.32
C ALA A 100 -5.72 8.14 -2.86
N ASN A 101 -5.80 9.30 -2.19
CA ASN A 101 -7.07 9.92 -1.83
C ASN A 101 -7.86 10.43 -3.04
N MET A 102 -7.20 10.86 -4.12
CA MET A 102 -7.87 11.18 -5.38
C MET A 102 -8.49 9.92 -6.00
N PHE A 103 -7.76 8.80 -6.02
CA PHE A 103 -8.31 7.51 -6.48
C PHE A 103 -9.46 7.01 -5.61
N TYR A 104 -9.41 7.27 -4.30
CA TYR A 104 -10.53 6.98 -3.41
C TYR A 104 -11.81 7.72 -3.81
N ASN A 105 -11.69 9.02 -4.08
CA ASN A 105 -12.81 9.85 -4.53
C ASN A 105 -13.30 9.42 -5.92
N LEU A 106 -12.39 8.99 -6.80
CA LEU A 106 -12.75 8.41 -8.10
C LEU A 106 -13.55 7.12 -7.93
N GLY A 107 -13.21 6.28 -6.94
CA GLY A 107 -14.00 5.09 -6.58
C GLY A 107 -15.45 5.44 -6.23
N TYR A 108 -15.67 6.47 -5.40
CA TYR A 108 -17.02 6.98 -5.14
C TYR A 108 -17.72 7.48 -6.41
N TYR A 109 -17.01 8.23 -7.27
CA TYR A 109 -17.57 8.72 -8.52
C TYR A 109 -18.01 7.58 -9.44
N VAL A 110 -17.19 6.53 -9.55
CA VAL A 110 -17.52 5.32 -10.33
C VAL A 110 -18.73 4.61 -9.71
N ASP A 111 -18.78 4.44 -8.39
CA ASP A 111 -19.94 3.86 -7.71
C ASP A 111 -21.23 4.66 -7.98
N LYS A 112 -21.18 5.98 -7.84
CA LYS A 112 -22.34 6.85 -8.06
C LYS A 112 -22.90 6.74 -9.48
N ASN A 113 -22.05 6.62 -10.50
CA ASN A 113 -22.47 6.65 -11.90
C ASN A 113 -22.82 5.26 -12.46
N TYR A 114 -22.14 4.21 -12.00
CA TYR A 114 -22.25 2.87 -12.58
C TYR A 114 -23.03 1.87 -11.68
N ASN A 115 -23.14 2.11 -10.37
CA ASN A 115 -23.87 1.22 -9.46
C ASN A 115 -25.36 1.56 -9.33
N LYS A 116 -26.09 1.51 -10.46
CA LYS A 116 -27.51 1.91 -10.52
C LYS A 116 -28.43 1.05 -9.64
N THR A 117 -28.05 -0.19 -9.35
CA THR A 117 -28.82 -1.14 -8.54
C THR A 117 -28.49 -1.07 -7.05
N ASN A 118 -27.69 -0.08 -6.61
CA ASN A 118 -27.27 0.06 -5.22
C ASN A 118 -26.59 -1.21 -4.67
N SER A 119 -25.88 -1.95 -5.54
CA SER A 119 -25.29 -3.25 -5.20
C SER A 119 -24.13 -3.09 -4.23
N ILE A 120 -24.27 -3.71 -3.06
CA ILE A 120 -23.19 -3.75 -2.06
C ILE A 120 -21.97 -4.52 -2.58
N THR A 121 -22.19 -5.58 -3.37
CA THR A 121 -21.12 -6.40 -3.93
C THR A 121 -20.27 -5.61 -4.90
N PHE A 122 -20.88 -4.72 -5.70
CA PHE A 122 -20.18 -3.81 -6.58
C PHE A 122 -19.25 -2.87 -5.78
N ARG A 123 -19.78 -2.23 -4.73
CA ARG A 123 -19.02 -1.33 -3.86
C ARG A 123 -17.81 -2.00 -3.23
N LYS A 124 -18.01 -3.20 -2.67
CA LYS A 124 -16.94 -3.98 -2.03
C LYS A 124 -15.80 -4.29 -3.02
N ARG A 125 -16.14 -4.76 -4.22
CA ARG A 125 -15.15 -5.06 -5.26
C ARG A 125 -14.39 -3.80 -5.69
N LEU A 126 -15.10 -2.71 -5.93
CA LEU A 126 -14.52 -1.45 -6.35
C LEU A 126 -13.60 -0.85 -5.28
N PHE A 127 -14.05 -0.82 -4.02
CA PHE A 127 -13.24 -0.39 -2.89
C PHE A 127 -12.00 -1.26 -2.73
N ASN A 128 -12.14 -2.59 -2.76
CA ASN A 128 -11.00 -3.50 -2.59
C ASN A 128 -9.98 -3.29 -3.71
N CYS A 129 -10.41 -3.13 -4.96
CA CYS A 129 -9.52 -2.85 -6.08
C CYS A 129 -8.72 -1.54 -5.85
N GLY A 130 -9.42 -0.44 -5.56
CA GLY A 130 -8.76 0.85 -5.32
C GLY A 130 -7.89 0.87 -4.07
N PHE A 131 -8.32 0.18 -3.01
CA PHE A 131 -7.55 0.03 -1.77
C PHE A 131 -6.26 -0.75 -2.01
N TRP A 132 -6.32 -1.93 -2.63
CA TRP A 132 -5.12 -2.74 -2.86
C TRP A 132 -4.14 -2.10 -3.82
N PHE A 133 -4.64 -1.46 -4.88
CA PHE A 133 -3.81 -0.65 -5.75
C PHE A 133 -3.06 0.43 -4.95
N SER A 134 -3.80 1.21 -4.16
CA SER A 134 -3.21 2.30 -3.37
C SER A 134 -2.29 1.82 -2.24
N PHE A 135 -2.62 0.68 -1.62
CA PHE A 135 -1.84 0.04 -0.56
C PHE A 135 -0.50 -0.50 -1.10
N ALA A 136 -0.47 -0.95 -2.36
CA ALA A 136 0.75 -1.44 -3.00
C ALA A 136 1.70 -0.30 -3.42
N LEU A 137 1.18 0.91 -3.70
CA LEU A 137 1.98 2.03 -4.19
C LEU A 137 3.23 2.35 -3.36
N PRO A 138 3.18 2.43 -2.01
CA PRO A 138 4.38 2.69 -1.21
C PRO A 138 5.48 1.66 -1.43
N PHE A 139 5.14 0.40 -1.73
CA PHE A 139 6.10 -0.69 -1.89
C PHE A 139 6.85 -0.68 -3.23
N ILE A 140 6.52 0.23 -4.14
CA ILE A 140 7.27 0.42 -5.39
C ILE A 140 8.74 0.74 -5.08
N ILE A 141 9.02 1.57 -4.07
CA ILE A 141 10.39 1.98 -3.75
C ILE A 141 11.25 0.79 -3.26
N PRO A 142 10.84 0.02 -2.23
CA PRO A 142 11.52 -1.23 -1.88
C PRO A 142 11.69 -2.21 -3.04
N PHE A 143 10.68 -2.32 -3.91
CA PHE A 143 10.76 -3.20 -5.07
C PHE A 143 11.83 -2.75 -6.06
N LEU A 144 11.96 -1.44 -6.30
CA LEU A 144 13.01 -0.87 -7.14
C LEU A 144 14.41 -1.12 -6.59
N ILE A 145 14.63 -1.07 -5.26
CA ILE A 145 15.91 -1.45 -4.66
C ILE A 145 16.29 -2.88 -5.03
N VAL A 146 15.33 -3.80 -4.93
CA VAL A 146 15.57 -5.20 -5.28
C VAL A 146 15.94 -5.32 -6.76
N LEU A 147 15.23 -4.63 -7.65
CA LEU A 147 15.54 -4.63 -9.07
C LEU A 147 16.92 -4.05 -9.36
N GLN A 148 17.27 -2.92 -8.74
CA GLN A 148 18.58 -2.30 -8.87
C GLN A 148 19.68 -3.29 -8.48
N TYR A 149 19.55 -3.94 -7.32
CA TYR A 149 20.50 -4.96 -6.88
C TYR A 149 20.64 -6.11 -7.89
N LEU A 150 19.53 -6.60 -8.45
CA LEU A 150 19.55 -7.68 -9.43
C LEU A 150 20.24 -7.28 -10.74
N VAL A 151 20.08 -6.03 -11.17
CA VAL A 151 20.66 -5.53 -12.43
C VAL A 151 22.13 -5.16 -12.28
N GLU A 152 22.50 -4.46 -11.20
CA GLU A 152 23.82 -3.84 -11.05
C GLU A 152 24.81 -4.73 -10.30
N PHE A 153 24.36 -5.48 -9.29
CA PHE A 153 25.26 -6.16 -8.34
C PHE A 153 25.17 -7.68 -8.37
N SER A 154 24.04 -8.26 -8.78
CA SER A 154 23.87 -9.72 -8.80
C SER A 154 24.76 -10.44 -9.83
N GLY A 155 25.29 -9.72 -10.83
CA GLY A 155 26.23 -10.26 -11.83
C GLY A 155 27.71 -10.18 -11.43
N ASN A 156 28.06 -9.36 -10.43
CA ASN A 156 29.43 -9.11 -10.00
C ASN A 156 29.89 -10.06 -8.88
N LYS A 157 29.63 -11.36 -9.04
CA LYS A 157 30.21 -12.40 -8.18
C LYS A 157 31.58 -12.85 -8.67
#